data_AF-A0A2E9TVI2-F1
#
_entry.id   AF-A0A2E9TVI2-F1
#
_cell.length_a   1.000
_cell.length_b   1.000
_cell.length_c   1.000
_cell.angle_alpha   90.00
_cell.angle_beta   90.00
_cell.angle_gamma   90.00
#
_symmetry.space_group_name_H-M   'P 1'
#
loop_
_entity.id
_entity.type
_entity.pdbx_description
1 polymer ?
#
loop_
_entity_poly.entity_id
_entity_poly.type
_entity_poly.pdbx_seq_one_letter_code
_entity_poly.pdbx_strand_id
1 'polypeptide(L)'
;MKTIKHKRFFIPDNILELFFGLGASVVIIGALLKITHADFIFPGNVWLTAGLVTEAIIFGISGLKGYMTIDPDGFESGDDIETLEVETHELAKAVATSIKKITKLNEDLSMASKSIGSLHIPHDMNAHMSDYNANIHAGATKLDEINKLYESLSSHLIEVNSSTSEMHVPDGLNEELAKMKNKVTQLNAKYKGVLNAFNN
;
A
#
# COMPACT_ATOMS: atom_id res chain seq x y z
N MET A 1 -10.68 -36.70 -52.86
CA MET A 1 -11.47 -36.75 -51.63
C MET A 1 -11.80 -38.22 -51.35
N LYS A 2 -11.04 -38.87 -50.48
CA LYS A 2 -11.22 -40.28 -50.13
C LYS A 2 -11.89 -40.30 -48.77
N THR A 3 -13.13 -40.78 -48.71
CA THR A 3 -13.91 -40.84 -47.47
C THR A 3 -13.32 -41.93 -46.58
N ILE A 4 -12.71 -41.51 -45.47
CA ILE A 4 -12.17 -42.43 -44.46
C ILE A 4 -13.36 -43.00 -43.69
N LYS A 5 -13.56 -44.32 -43.80
CA LYS A 5 -14.59 -45.05 -43.07
C LYS A 5 -14.07 -45.28 -41.66
N HIS A 6 -14.63 -44.58 -40.66
CA HIS A 6 -14.40 -44.88 -39.26
C HIS A 6 -14.81 -46.33 -38.96
N LYS A 7 -13.84 -47.19 -38.71
CA LYS A 7 -14.08 -48.53 -38.19
C LYS A 7 -14.25 -48.40 -36.67
N ARG A 8 -15.49 -48.10 -36.25
CA ARG A 8 -15.85 -47.87 -34.85
C ARG A 8 -15.48 -49.09 -34.00
N PHE A 9 -14.48 -48.94 -33.13
CA PHE A 9 -14.28 -49.86 -32.01
C PHE A 9 -15.44 -49.67 -31.02
N PHE A 10 -16.01 -50.78 -30.54
CA PHE A 10 -17.36 -50.82 -29.94
C PHE A 10 -17.40 -50.45 -28.45
N ILE A 11 -16.27 -50.08 -27.83
CA ILE A 11 -16.21 -49.77 -26.40
C ILE A 11 -15.95 -48.27 -26.22
N PRO A 12 -16.91 -47.50 -25.68
CA PRO A 12 -16.73 -46.08 -25.38
C PRO A 12 -15.73 -45.89 -24.23
N ASP A 13 -14.90 -44.84 -24.31
CA ASP A 13 -13.76 -44.61 -23.42
C ASP A 13 -14.16 -44.49 -21.94
N ASN A 14 -15.31 -43.86 -21.65
CA ASN A 14 -15.88 -43.75 -20.31
C ASN A 14 -16.15 -45.11 -19.64
N ILE A 15 -16.43 -46.15 -20.43
CA ILE A 15 -16.65 -47.50 -19.90
C ILE A 15 -15.30 -48.16 -19.58
N LEU A 16 -14.25 -47.87 -20.34
CA LEU A 16 -12.90 -48.37 -20.11
C LEU A 16 -12.29 -47.76 -18.84
N GLU A 17 -12.43 -46.45 -18.63
CA GLU A 17 -11.98 -45.75 -17.40
C GLU A 17 -12.69 -46.31 -16.16
N LEU A 18 -14.00 -46.57 -16.25
CA LEU A 18 -14.74 -47.23 -15.18
C LEU A 18 -14.22 -48.66 -14.92
N PHE A 19 -13.88 -49.43 -15.95
CA PHE A 19 -13.29 -50.75 -15.78
C PHE A 19 -11.88 -50.72 -15.17
N PHE A 20 -11.06 -49.72 -15.49
CA PHE A 20 -9.77 -49.51 -14.81
C PHE A 20 -9.96 -49.25 -13.32
N GLY A 21 -10.88 -48.37 -12.95
CA GLY A 21 -11.20 -48.10 -11.55
C GLY A 21 -11.77 -49.33 -10.82
N LEU A 22 -12.65 -50.09 -11.48
CA LEU A 22 -13.24 -51.30 -10.91
C LEU A 22 -12.22 -52.44 -10.77
N GLY A 23 -11.35 -52.65 -11.75
CA GLY A 23 -10.26 -53.64 -11.71
C GLY A 23 -9.29 -53.36 -10.57
N ALA A 24 -8.83 -52.10 -10.46
CA ALA A 24 -7.91 -51.67 -9.42
C ALA A 24 -8.50 -51.86 -8.01
N SER A 25 -9.79 -51.57 -7.84
CA SER A 25 -10.50 -51.79 -6.58
C SER A 25 -10.45 -53.26 -6.13
N VAL A 26 -10.70 -54.20 -7.04
CA VAL A 26 -10.65 -55.65 -6.74
C VAL A 26 -9.23 -56.09 -6.36
N VAL A 27 -8.21 -55.57 -7.04
CA VAL A 27 -6.78 -55.86 -6.76
C VAL A 27 -6.39 -55.36 -5.37
N ILE A 28 -6.79 -54.13 -5.02
CA ILE A 28 -6.49 -53.52 -3.72
C ILE A 28 -7.16 -54.32 -2.59
N ILE A 29 -8.42 -54.75 -2.76
CA ILE A 29 -9.11 -55.61 -1.81
C ILE A 29 -8.39 -56.97 -1.66
N GLY A 30 -7.99 -57.59 -2.76
CA GLY A 30 -7.23 -58.84 -2.73
C GLY A 30 -5.87 -58.71 -2.03
N ALA A 31 -5.15 -57.61 -2.26
CA ALA A 31 -3.89 -57.31 -1.59
C ALA A 31 -4.08 -57.06 -0.09
N LEU A 32 -5.14 -56.34 0.28
CA LEU A 32 -5.51 -56.09 1.67
C LEU A 32 -5.79 -57.39 2.42
N LEU A 33 -6.62 -58.28 1.85
CA LEU A 33 -6.92 -59.59 2.44
C LEU A 33 -5.67 -60.46 2.58
N LYS A 34 -4.79 -60.43 1.57
CA LYS A 34 -3.53 -61.18 1.61
C LYS A 34 -2.57 -60.70 2.70
N ILE A 35 -2.48 -59.39 2.96
CA ILE A 35 -1.62 -58.83 4.01
C ILE A 35 -2.22 -59.06 5.40
N THR A 36 -3.53 -58.87 5.54
CA THR A 36 -4.23 -59.02 6.82
C THR A 36 -4.47 -60.47 7.24
N HIS A 37 -4.12 -61.44 6.38
CA HIS A 37 -4.39 -62.87 6.58
C HIS A 37 -5.87 -63.13 6.92
N ALA A 38 -6.76 -62.29 6.38
CA ALA A 38 -8.19 -62.38 6.59
C ALA A 38 -8.84 -63.03 5.37
N ASP A 39 -9.74 -63.98 5.61
CA ASP A 39 -10.50 -64.64 4.57
C ASP A 39 -11.90 -64.02 4.50
N PHE A 40 -12.20 -63.34 3.38
CA PHE A 40 -13.52 -62.79 3.10
C PHE A 40 -14.14 -63.57 1.94
N ILE A 41 -15.04 -64.51 2.26
CA ILE A 41 -15.70 -65.46 1.34
C ILE A 41 -14.74 -66.45 0.67
N PHE A 42 -13.61 -65.98 0.16
CA PHE A 42 -12.52 -66.74 -0.43
C PHE A 42 -11.17 -66.34 0.19
N PRO A 43 -10.13 -67.19 0.07
CA PRO A 43 -8.79 -66.85 0.52
C PRO A 43 -8.24 -65.61 -0.19
N GLY A 44 -7.46 -64.78 0.51
CA GLY A 44 -6.86 -63.56 -0.06
C GLY A 44 -6.03 -63.79 -1.34
N ASN A 45 -5.40 -64.96 -1.48
CA ASN A 45 -4.70 -65.34 -2.72
C ASN A 45 -5.63 -65.47 -3.94
N VAL A 46 -6.87 -65.93 -3.74
CA VAL A 46 -7.85 -66.08 -4.82
C VAL A 46 -8.34 -64.70 -5.26
N TRP A 47 -8.66 -63.81 -4.30
CA TRP A 47 -9.03 -62.42 -4.59
C TRP A 47 -7.90 -61.65 -5.30
N LEU A 48 -6.66 -61.80 -4.82
CA LEU A 48 -5.50 -61.18 -5.47
C LEU A 48 -5.31 -61.71 -6.90
N THR A 49 -5.39 -63.02 -7.10
CA THR A 49 -5.22 -63.63 -8.42
C THR A 49 -6.31 -63.18 -9.39
N ALA A 50 -7.58 -63.15 -8.93
CA ALA A 50 -8.70 -62.67 -9.72
C ALA A 50 -8.53 -61.19 -10.12
N GLY A 51 -8.11 -60.33 -9.18
CA GLY A 51 -7.81 -58.93 -9.45
C GLY A 51 -6.69 -58.77 -10.48
N LEU A 52 -5.55 -59.44 -10.29
CA LEU A 52 -4.40 -59.35 -11.20
C LEU A 52 -4.70 -59.89 -12.60
N VAL A 53 -5.49 -60.97 -12.70
CA VAL A 53 -5.94 -61.50 -14.01
C VAL A 53 -6.89 -60.51 -14.70
N THR A 54 -7.78 -59.88 -13.94
CA THR A 54 -8.68 -58.84 -14.47
C THR A 54 -7.88 -57.65 -15.01
N GLU A 55 -6.88 -57.17 -14.27
CA GLU A 55 -5.96 -56.11 -14.72
C GLU A 55 -5.17 -56.50 -15.97
N ALA A 56 -4.65 -57.74 -16.02
CA ALA A 56 -3.92 -58.23 -17.18
C ALA A 56 -4.78 -58.24 -18.45
N ILE A 57 -6.08 -58.56 -18.33
CA ILE A 57 -7.03 -58.53 -19.44
C ILE A 57 -7.32 -57.09 -19.87
N ILE A 58 -7.57 -56.18 -18.92
CA ILE A 58 -7.85 -54.77 -19.21
C ILE A 58 -6.64 -54.12 -19.92
N PHE A 59 -5.43 -54.34 -19.41
CA PHE A 59 -4.21 -53.87 -20.08
C PHE A 59 -3.98 -54.51 -21.45
N GLY A 60 -4.28 -55.79 -21.61
CA GLY A 60 -4.20 -56.46 -22.91
C GLY A 60 -5.14 -55.84 -23.95
N ILE A 61 -6.39 -55.53 -23.57
CA ILE A 61 -7.37 -54.91 -24.46
C ILE A 61 -6.99 -53.45 -24.75
N SER A 62 -6.54 -52.68 -23.74
CA SER A 62 -6.09 -51.30 -23.92
C SER A 62 -4.85 -51.21 -24.82
N GLY A 63 -3.85 -52.06 -24.60
CA GLY A 63 -2.65 -52.12 -25.43
C GLY A 63 -2.95 -52.54 -26.87
N LEU A 64 -3.87 -53.48 -27.08
CA LEU A 64 -4.30 -53.89 -28.42
C LEU A 64 -5.12 -52.81 -29.14
N LYS A 65 -5.98 -52.08 -28.41
CA LYS A 65 -6.69 -50.90 -28.93
C LYS A 65 -5.67 -49.86 -29.37
N GLY A 66 -4.74 -49.48 -28.49
CA GLY A 66 -3.67 -48.53 -28.78
C GLY A 66 -2.82 -48.93 -30.00
N TYR A 67 -2.45 -50.21 -30.12
CA TYR A 67 -1.70 -50.71 -31.29
C TYR A 67 -2.50 -50.63 -32.60
N MET A 68 -3.80 -50.94 -32.58
CA MET A 68 -4.63 -50.94 -33.79
C MET A 68 -5.11 -49.55 -34.23
N THR A 69 -5.12 -48.55 -33.35
CA THR A 69 -5.49 -47.16 -33.67
C THR A 69 -4.32 -46.28 -34.10
N ILE A 70 -3.09 -46.81 -34.14
CA ILE A 70 -1.94 -46.07 -34.69
C ILE A 70 -1.99 -46.18 -36.22
N ASP A 71 -2.55 -45.16 -36.87
CA ASP A 71 -2.40 -44.92 -38.32
C ASP A 71 -1.05 -44.21 -38.56
N PRO A 72 -0.18 -44.64 -39.50
CA PRO A 72 1.15 -44.02 -39.69
C PRO A 72 1.10 -42.59 -40.23
N ASP A 73 -0.02 -42.16 -40.85
CA ASP A 73 -0.19 -40.81 -41.42
C ASP A 73 -1.43 -40.08 -40.87
N GLY A 74 -2.02 -40.58 -39.79
CA GLY A 74 -3.25 -40.05 -39.22
C GLY A 74 -3.28 -40.28 -37.73
N PHE A 75 -2.95 -39.24 -36.96
CA PHE A 75 -3.35 -39.14 -35.57
C PHE A 75 -4.89 -39.15 -35.52
N GLU A 76 -5.50 -40.34 -35.48
CA GLU A 76 -6.84 -40.51 -34.93
C GLU A 76 -6.68 -40.83 -33.44
N SER A 77 -7.01 -39.82 -32.67
CA SER A 77 -6.93 -39.69 -31.23
C SER A 77 -7.59 -40.85 -30.49
N GLY A 78 -6.78 -41.58 -29.73
CA GLY A 78 -7.23 -42.15 -28.46
C GLY A 78 -7.09 -41.06 -27.40
N ASP A 79 -8.21 -40.71 -26.78
CA ASP A 79 -8.46 -39.63 -25.80
C ASP A 79 -7.41 -39.54 -24.65
N ASP A 80 -6.67 -40.62 -24.39
CA ASP A 80 -5.71 -40.70 -23.28
C ASP A 80 -4.31 -40.13 -23.63
N ILE A 81 -3.95 -40.05 -24.93
CA ILE A 81 -2.69 -39.40 -25.35
C ILE A 81 -2.89 -37.91 -25.60
N GLU A 82 -4.07 -37.49 -26.05
CA GLU A 82 -4.40 -36.07 -26.20
C GLU A 82 -4.43 -35.35 -24.85
N THR A 83 -4.92 -35.97 -23.77
CA THR A 83 -4.93 -35.34 -22.45
C THR A 83 -3.53 -35.05 -21.90
N LEU A 84 -2.56 -35.97 -22.06
CA LEU A 84 -1.17 -35.72 -21.66
C LEU A 84 -0.47 -34.69 -22.57
N GLU A 85 -0.73 -34.69 -23.88
CA GLU A 85 -0.13 -33.74 -24.80
C GLU A 85 -0.72 -32.32 -24.66
N VAL A 86 -2.03 -32.22 -24.38
CA VAL A 86 -2.72 -30.95 -24.08
C VAL A 86 -2.28 -30.39 -22.72
N GLU A 87 -2.14 -31.22 -21.69
CA GLU A 87 -1.64 -30.77 -20.38
C GLU A 87 -0.18 -30.30 -20.45
N THR A 88 0.67 -30.98 -21.21
CA THR A 88 2.06 -30.54 -21.40
C THR A 88 2.16 -29.26 -22.23
N HIS A 89 1.28 -29.05 -23.21
CA HIS A 89 1.20 -27.82 -23.98
C HIS A 89 0.72 -26.62 -23.13
N GLU A 90 -0.33 -26.81 -22.33
CA GLU A 90 -0.84 -25.75 -21.44
C GLU A 90 0.16 -25.44 -20.31
N LEU A 91 0.88 -26.43 -19.80
CA LEU A 91 1.98 -26.20 -18.86
C LEU A 91 3.12 -25.41 -19.51
N ALA A 92 3.54 -25.78 -20.73
CA ALA A 92 4.59 -25.06 -21.46
C ALA A 92 4.21 -23.60 -21.70
N LYS A 93 2.94 -23.34 -22.05
CA LYS A 93 2.37 -22.00 -22.22
C LYS A 93 2.29 -21.21 -20.92
N ALA A 94 1.92 -21.86 -19.81
CA ALA A 94 1.92 -21.25 -18.48
C ALA A 94 3.33 -20.86 -18.03
N VAL A 95 4.33 -21.72 -18.28
CA VAL A 95 5.75 -21.45 -18.01
C VAL A 95 6.26 -20.30 -18.88
N ALA A 96 5.99 -20.31 -20.19
CA ALA A 96 6.37 -19.22 -21.09
C ALA A 96 5.75 -17.87 -20.67
N THR A 97 4.50 -17.90 -20.24
CA THR A 97 3.81 -16.71 -19.71
C THR A 97 4.46 -16.22 -18.42
N SER A 98 4.87 -17.14 -17.55
CA SER A 98 5.56 -16.81 -16.29
C SER A 98 6.94 -16.20 -16.54
N ILE A 99 7.71 -16.75 -17.47
CA ILE A 99 9.00 -16.19 -17.91
C ILE A 99 8.79 -14.77 -18.44
N LYS A 100 7.79 -14.55 -19.30
CA LYS A 100 7.47 -13.21 -19.83
C LYS A 100 7.13 -12.21 -18.73
N LYS A 101 6.37 -12.63 -17.71
CA LYS A 101 6.05 -11.79 -16.55
C LYS A 101 7.29 -11.47 -15.70
N ILE A 102 8.17 -12.44 -15.47
CA ILE A 102 9.42 -12.23 -14.73
C ILE A 102 10.34 -11.27 -15.47
N THR A 103 10.50 -11.42 -16.79
CA THR A 103 11.31 -10.51 -17.61
C THR A 103 10.76 -9.09 -17.52
N LYS A 104 9.44 -8.92 -17.61
CA LYS A 104 8.79 -7.61 -17.47
C LYS A 104 9.00 -7.02 -16.07
N LEU A 105 8.86 -7.83 -15.02
CA LEU A 105 9.10 -7.39 -13.65
C LEU A 105 10.56 -6.94 -13.45
N ASN A 106 11.53 -7.64 -14.05
CA ASN A 106 12.93 -7.26 -14.00
C ASN A 106 13.20 -5.94 -14.72
N GLU A 107 12.52 -5.70 -15.85
CA GLU A 107 12.56 -4.43 -16.57
C GLU A 107 11.94 -3.30 -15.75
N ASP A 108 10.77 -3.54 -15.14
CA ASP A 108 10.09 -2.59 -14.26
C ASP A 108 10.95 -2.25 -13.01
N LEU A 109 11.58 -3.25 -12.39
CA LEU A 109 12.51 -3.06 -11.28
C LEU A 109 13.77 -2.28 -11.68
N SER A 110 14.32 -2.56 -12.87
CA SER A 110 15.45 -1.82 -13.42
C SER A 110 15.08 -0.35 -13.70
N MET A 111 13.90 -0.10 -14.27
CA MET A 111 13.38 1.26 -14.46
C MET A 111 13.17 1.96 -13.12
N ALA A 112 12.53 1.31 -12.14
CA ALA A 112 12.34 1.85 -10.81
C ALA A 112 13.67 2.15 -10.12
N SER A 113 14.65 1.25 -10.21
CA SER A 113 16.01 1.46 -9.68
C SER A 113 16.71 2.63 -10.34
N LYS A 114 16.57 2.80 -11.67
CA LYS A 114 17.09 3.98 -12.38
C LYS A 114 16.38 5.25 -11.94
N SER A 115 15.06 5.22 -11.75
CA SER A 115 14.29 6.36 -11.24
C SER A 115 14.72 6.74 -9.83
N ILE A 116 14.95 5.77 -8.95
CA ILE A 116 15.48 5.99 -7.59
C ILE A 116 16.92 6.50 -7.65
N GLY A 117 17.77 5.96 -8.53
CA GLY A 117 19.13 6.47 -8.74
C GLY A 117 19.15 7.89 -9.33
N SER A 118 18.14 8.25 -10.11
CA SER A 118 17.92 9.61 -10.63
C SER A 118 17.25 10.55 -9.63
N LEU A 119 16.72 10.02 -8.52
CA LEU A 119 16.27 10.81 -7.39
C LEU A 119 17.51 11.35 -6.69
N HIS A 120 18.06 12.39 -7.28
CA HIS A 120 19.23 13.09 -6.80
C HIS A 120 18.82 13.82 -5.52
N ILE A 121 18.98 13.16 -4.37
CA ILE A 121 18.88 13.81 -3.07
C ILE A 121 20.07 14.78 -3.04
N PRO A 122 19.84 16.11 -3.10
CA PRO A 122 20.93 17.07 -3.10
C PRO A 122 21.81 16.83 -1.88
N HIS A 123 23.15 16.86 -2.05
CA HIS A 123 24.08 16.58 -0.94
C HIS A 123 23.88 17.53 0.25
N ASP A 124 23.34 18.70 -0.03
CA ASP A 124 22.99 19.78 0.88
C ASP A 124 21.55 19.67 1.44
N MET A 125 20.75 18.65 1.09
CA MET A 125 19.36 18.54 1.56
C MET A 125 19.25 18.42 3.08
N ASN A 126 20.21 17.76 3.73
CA ASN A 126 20.29 17.73 5.20
C ASN A 126 20.62 19.10 5.78
N ALA A 127 21.51 19.87 5.12
CA ALA A 127 21.84 21.23 5.54
C ALA A 127 20.63 22.16 5.33
N HIS A 128 19.96 22.11 4.17
CA HIS A 128 18.74 22.88 3.90
C HIS A 128 17.60 22.52 4.85
N MET A 129 17.43 21.25 5.21
CA MET A 129 16.42 20.84 6.19
C MET A 129 16.76 21.36 7.59
N SER A 130 18.04 21.32 7.98
CA SER A 130 18.52 21.90 9.24
C SER A 130 18.31 23.41 9.28
N ASP A 131 18.71 24.13 8.24
CA ASP A 131 18.57 25.59 8.11
C ASP A 131 17.10 25.99 8.04
N TYR A 132 16.27 25.24 7.34
CA TYR A 132 14.82 25.44 7.31
C TYR A 132 14.22 25.31 8.72
N ASN A 133 14.58 24.24 9.44
CA ASN A 133 14.08 24.03 10.80
C ASN A 133 14.59 25.12 11.77
N ALA A 134 15.85 25.53 11.62
CA ALA A 134 16.43 26.64 12.39
C ALA A 134 15.70 27.96 12.10
N ASN A 135 15.39 28.26 10.85
CA ASN A 135 14.64 29.46 10.44
C ASN A 135 13.19 29.45 10.94
N ILE A 136 12.52 28.29 10.90
CA ILE A 136 11.18 28.13 11.48
C ILE A 136 11.20 28.35 12.99
N HIS A 137 12.19 27.79 13.70
CA HIS A 137 12.33 27.99 15.13
C HIS A 137 12.59 29.46 15.47
N ALA A 138 13.54 30.10 14.77
CA ALA A 138 13.82 31.53 14.94
C ALA A 138 12.59 32.40 14.62
N GLY A 139 11.81 32.04 13.60
CA GLY A 139 10.55 32.70 13.27
C GLY A 139 9.52 32.56 14.39
N ALA A 140 9.39 31.36 14.96
CA ALA A 140 8.49 31.11 16.10
C ALA A 140 8.91 31.92 17.33
N THR A 141 10.20 32.01 17.65
CA THR A 141 10.72 32.84 18.76
C THR A 141 10.42 34.31 18.53
N LYS A 142 10.63 34.83 17.31
CA LYS A 142 10.28 36.23 16.99
C LYS A 142 8.79 36.50 17.10
N LEU A 143 7.93 35.54 16.72
CA LEU A 143 6.48 35.66 16.91
C LEU A 143 6.09 35.66 18.39
N ASP A 144 6.76 34.85 19.22
CA ASP A 144 6.57 34.87 20.68
C ASP A 144 6.99 36.22 21.29
N GLU A 145 8.11 36.79 20.84
CA GLU A 145 8.54 38.14 21.22
C GLU A 145 7.55 39.22 20.79
N ILE A 146 6.98 39.12 19.57
CA ILE A 146 5.94 40.04 19.09
C ILE A 146 4.68 39.93 19.97
N ASN A 147 4.27 38.72 20.35
CA ASN A 147 3.12 38.54 21.24
C ASN A 147 3.38 39.18 22.61
N LYS A 148 4.57 38.99 23.19
CA LYS A 148 4.97 39.63 24.44
C LYS A 148 5.01 41.16 24.33
N LEU A 149 5.49 41.70 23.22
CA LEU A 149 5.45 43.14 22.95
C LEU A 149 4.02 43.65 22.86
N TYR A 150 3.11 42.89 22.24
CA TYR A 150 1.70 43.25 22.15
C TYR A 150 1.01 43.26 23.53
N GLU A 151 1.28 42.25 24.36
CA GLU A 151 0.80 42.20 25.75
C GLU A 151 1.37 43.35 26.59
N SER A 152 2.66 43.63 26.44
CA SER A 152 3.32 44.74 27.13
C SER A 152 2.76 46.08 26.67
N LEU A 153 2.51 46.28 25.38
CA LEU A 153 1.92 47.51 24.84
C LEU A 153 0.49 47.70 25.35
N SER A 154 -0.31 46.63 25.34
CA SER A 154 -1.66 46.62 25.90
C SER A 154 -1.65 47.01 27.38
N SER A 155 -0.75 46.40 28.16
CA SER A 155 -0.58 46.71 29.59
C SER A 155 -0.14 48.15 29.80
N HIS A 156 0.83 48.64 29.00
CA HIS A 156 1.30 50.03 29.09
C HIS A 156 0.21 51.03 28.71
N LEU A 157 -0.65 50.72 27.73
CA LEU A 157 -1.82 51.53 27.38
C LEU A 157 -2.84 51.58 28.53
N ILE A 158 -3.09 50.45 29.20
CA ILE A 158 -3.96 50.40 30.38
C ILE A 158 -3.35 51.23 31.53
N GLU A 159 -2.05 51.15 31.75
CA GLU A 159 -1.32 51.89 32.79
C GLU A 159 -1.26 53.40 32.49
N VAL A 160 -1.01 53.79 31.25
CA VAL A 160 -1.07 55.21 30.82
C VAL A 160 -2.49 55.76 30.93
N ASN A 161 -3.51 54.97 30.57
CA ASN A 161 -4.90 55.40 30.65
C ASN A 161 -5.39 55.56 32.11
N SER A 162 -4.98 54.65 33.00
CA SER A 162 -5.24 54.77 34.44
C SER A 162 -4.44 55.93 35.05
N SER A 163 -3.15 56.07 34.74
CA SER A 163 -2.32 57.20 35.19
C SER A 163 -2.83 58.54 34.67
N THR A 164 -3.39 58.60 33.46
CA THR A 164 -4.08 59.78 32.92
C THR A 164 -5.38 60.08 33.66
N SER A 165 -6.15 59.05 34.03
CA SER A 165 -7.37 59.23 34.82
C SER A 165 -7.09 59.63 36.28
N GLU A 166 -5.97 59.17 36.84
CA GLU A 166 -5.50 59.51 38.19
C GLU A 166 -4.68 60.80 38.24
N MET A 167 -4.24 61.33 37.09
CA MET A 167 -3.75 62.69 36.96
C MET A 167 -4.94 63.65 37.17
N HIS A 168 -5.34 63.80 38.43
CA HIS A 168 -6.11 64.94 38.89
C HIS A 168 -5.36 66.18 38.45
N VAL A 169 -5.91 66.91 37.48
CA VAL A 169 -5.62 68.34 37.37
C VAL A 169 -5.95 68.90 38.75
N PRO A 170 -4.97 69.37 39.55
CA PRO A 170 -5.22 69.69 40.95
C PRO A 170 -6.39 70.67 41.04
N ASP A 171 -7.43 70.31 41.79
CA ASP A 171 -8.55 71.23 42.04
C ASP A 171 -7.98 72.48 42.70
N GLY A 172 -8.02 73.60 41.96
CA GLY A 172 -7.40 74.86 42.36
C GLY A 172 -6.18 75.29 41.54
N LEU A 173 -5.60 74.44 40.66
CA LEU A 173 -4.51 74.87 39.76
C LEU A 173 -4.94 76.04 38.87
N ASN A 174 -6.18 76.00 38.37
CA ASN A 174 -6.77 77.11 37.63
C ASN A 174 -6.92 78.38 38.51
N GLU A 175 -7.22 78.22 39.79
CA GLU A 175 -7.35 79.32 40.74
C GLU A 175 -5.97 79.92 41.09
N GLU A 176 -4.95 79.08 41.20
CA GLU A 176 -3.57 79.48 41.45
C GLU A 176 -2.96 80.18 40.23
N LEU A 177 -3.24 79.68 39.02
CA LEU A 177 -2.93 80.37 37.76
C LEU A 177 -3.64 81.72 37.66
N ALA A 178 -4.91 81.80 38.08
CA ALA A 178 -5.64 83.07 38.13
C ALA A 178 -5.05 84.06 39.16
N LYS A 179 -4.62 83.58 40.34
CA LYS A 179 -3.94 84.38 41.37
C LYS A 179 -2.57 84.86 40.87
N MET A 180 -1.82 84.00 40.19
CA MET A 180 -0.53 84.36 39.59
C MET A 180 -0.71 85.43 38.49
N LYS A 181 -1.70 85.26 37.60
CA LYS A 181 -2.07 86.26 36.59
C LYS A 181 -2.36 87.61 37.23
N ASN A 182 -3.19 87.64 38.29
CA ASN A 182 -3.50 88.87 39.01
C ASN A 182 -2.27 89.52 39.66
N LYS A 183 -1.39 88.74 40.31
CA LYS A 183 -0.13 89.25 40.87
C LYS A 183 0.76 89.87 39.80
N VAL A 184 0.90 89.23 38.64
CA VAL A 184 1.68 89.77 37.52
C VAL A 184 1.07 91.08 37.00
N THR A 185 -0.26 91.15 36.86
CA THR A 185 -0.94 92.39 36.47
C THR A 185 -0.73 93.51 37.49
N GLN A 186 -0.85 93.21 38.79
CA GLN A 186 -0.61 94.20 39.86
C GLN A 186 0.84 94.66 39.91
N LEU A 187 1.80 93.75 39.74
CA LEU A 187 3.21 94.09 39.65
C LEU A 187 3.47 95.00 38.45
N ASN A 188 2.96 94.65 37.27
CA ASN A 188 3.10 95.49 36.08
C ASN A 188 2.45 96.87 36.26
N ALA A 189 1.30 96.96 36.94
CA ALA A 189 0.68 98.23 37.27
C ALA A 189 1.53 99.06 38.25
N LYS A 190 2.12 98.42 39.27
CA LYS A 190 3.05 99.09 40.21
C LYS A 190 4.31 99.56 39.51
N TYR A 191 4.91 98.74 38.65
CA TYR A 191 6.08 99.12 37.86
C TYR A 191 5.75 100.28 36.92
N LYS A 192 4.59 100.27 36.26
CA LYS A 192 4.11 101.40 35.46
C LYS A 192 3.88 102.65 36.30
N GLY A 193 3.32 102.52 37.50
CA GLY A 193 3.11 103.64 38.43
C GLY A 193 4.42 104.25 38.93
N VAL A 194 5.41 103.41 39.23
CA VAL A 194 6.77 103.86 39.61
C VAL A 194 7.46 104.51 38.42
N LEU A 195 7.39 103.91 37.22
CA LEU A 195 7.91 104.55 36.00
C LEU A 195 7.26 105.92 35.75
N ASN A 196 5.95 106.05 35.93
CA ASN A 196 5.25 107.32 35.77
C ASN A 196 5.62 108.34 36.87
N ALA A 197 5.92 107.90 38.09
CA ALA A 197 6.38 108.75 39.18
C ALA A 197 7.85 109.18 39.03
N PHE A 198 8.64 108.47 38.22
CA PHE A 198 10.01 108.85 37.85
C PHE A 198 10.07 109.72 36.58
N ASN A 199 9.00 109.76 35.78
CA ASN A 199 8.94 110.51 34.51
C ASN A 199 8.15 111.83 34.62
N ASN A 200 7.89 112.31 35.84
CA ASN A 200 7.23 113.59 36.15
C ASN A 200 8.09 114.42 37.11
#